data_AF-A0A955EJM2-F1
#
_entry.id   AF-A0A955EJM2-F1
#
_cell.length_a   1.000
_cell.length_b   1.000
_cell.length_c   1.000
_cell.angle_alpha   90.00
_cell.angle_beta   90.00
_cell.angle_gamma   90.00
#
_symmetry.space_group_name_H-M   'P 1'
#
loop_
_entity.id
_entity.type
_entity.pdbx_description
1 polymer ?
#
loop_
_entity_poly.entity_id
_entity_poly.type
_entity_poly.pdbx_seq_one_letter_code
_entity_poly.pdbx_strand_id
1 'polypeptide(L)'
;YDYWLDDRCAPDFARTVDIHRKPGYDPCELFIDPAIRFPGLALASRLLRKKMGFRTLMDVIPLDTRLVRGSHGRVDLPAPLRPVLVTEGDDPGWDDTLPCRAVRDVILHHLRDGRSPR
;
A
#
# COMPACT_ATOMS: atom_id res chain seq x y z
N TYR A 1 -0.82 0.38 -10.10
CA TYR A 1 -1.94 0.72 -9.21
C TYR A 1 -2.95 1.50 -10.03
N ASP A 2 -2.44 2.47 -10.78
CA ASP A 2 -3.15 3.03 -11.91
C ASP A 2 -3.51 1.97 -12.94
N TYR A 3 -4.72 2.10 -13.48
CA TYR A 3 -5.28 1.26 -14.53
C TYR A 3 -5.16 1.94 -15.91
N TRP A 4 -4.42 3.04 -15.99
CA TRP A 4 -3.97 3.69 -17.22
C TRP A 4 -2.45 3.54 -17.36
N LEU A 5 -1.95 3.58 -18.59
CA LEU A 5 -0.51 3.41 -18.90
C LEU A 5 0.22 4.74 -19.16
N ASP A 6 -0.54 5.82 -19.38
CA ASP A 6 -0.03 7.15 -19.71
C ASP A 6 -0.77 8.18 -18.85
N ASP A 7 -0.04 9.01 -18.11
CA ASP A 7 -0.60 10.05 -17.24
C ASP A 7 -1.47 11.06 -18.00
N ARG A 8 -1.29 11.20 -19.32
CA ARG A 8 -2.16 12.03 -20.17
C ARG A 8 -3.57 11.46 -20.32
N CYS A 9 -3.74 10.16 -20.04
CA CYS A 9 -5.02 9.48 -20.00
C CYS A 9 -5.59 9.34 -18.58
N ALA A 10 -4.93 9.92 -17.58
CA ALA A 10 -5.41 9.89 -16.20
C ALA A 10 -6.78 10.58 -16.11
N PRO A 11 -7.77 9.97 -15.44
CA PRO A 11 -9.08 10.61 -15.22
C PRO A 11 -8.96 11.89 -14.39
N ASP A 12 -9.90 12.83 -14.58
CA ASP A 12 -9.92 14.10 -13.83
C ASP A 12 -9.88 13.94 -12.30
N PHE A 13 -10.47 12.86 -11.78
CA PHE A 13 -10.51 12.59 -10.35
C PHE A 13 -9.21 11.97 -9.80
N ALA A 14 -8.25 11.55 -10.65
CA ALA A 14 -7.01 10.89 -10.22
C ALA A 14 -6.20 11.77 -9.24
N ARG A 15 -6.21 13.09 -9.48
CA ARG A 15 -5.51 14.08 -8.64
C ARG A 15 -6.30 14.52 -7.40
N THR A 16 -7.43 13.89 -7.11
CA THR A 16 -8.32 14.21 -5.99
C THR A 16 -8.56 13.01 -5.07
N VAL A 17 -9.03 13.25 -3.85
CA VAL A 17 -9.50 12.16 -2.97
C VAL A 17 -10.94 11.83 -3.38
N ASP A 18 -11.13 10.70 -4.07
CA ASP A 18 -12.44 10.27 -4.57
C ASP A 18 -12.64 8.76 -4.41
N ILE A 19 -13.14 8.37 -3.24
CA ILE A 19 -13.35 6.97 -2.85
C ILE A 19 -14.40 6.24 -3.70
N HIS A 20 -15.24 6.96 -4.45
CA HIS A 20 -16.32 6.36 -5.22
C HIS A 20 -15.93 6.09 -6.68
N ARG A 21 -14.99 6.87 -7.22
CA ARG A 21 -14.53 6.73 -8.60
C ARG A 21 -13.19 6.01 -8.72
N LYS A 22 -12.33 6.12 -7.71
CA LYS A 22 -11.05 5.40 -7.71
C LYS A 22 -11.25 3.92 -7.42
N PRO A 23 -10.63 3.01 -8.20
CA PRO A 23 -10.67 1.59 -7.92
C PRO A 23 -9.71 1.27 -6.76
N GLY A 24 -10.27 1.26 -5.54
CA GLY A 24 -9.52 0.95 -4.33
C GLY A 24 -8.77 2.15 -3.75
N TYR A 25 -7.90 1.87 -2.77
CA TYR A 25 -7.18 2.87 -1.99
C TYR A 25 -5.96 3.42 -2.74
N ASP A 26 -5.92 4.69 -3.11
CA ASP A 26 -4.74 5.26 -3.78
C ASP A 26 -3.70 5.78 -2.76
N PRO A 27 -2.50 5.16 -2.66
CA PRO A 27 -1.47 5.58 -1.71
C PRO A 27 -0.88 6.97 -2.03
N CYS A 28 -1.04 7.48 -3.26
CA CYS A 28 -0.59 8.83 -3.60
C CYS A 28 -1.40 9.91 -2.86
N GLU A 29 -2.61 9.59 -2.39
CA GLU A 29 -3.47 10.52 -1.63
C GLU A 29 -2.87 10.97 -0.30
N LEU A 30 -1.85 10.25 0.19
CA LEU A 30 -1.09 10.63 1.39
C LEU A 30 -0.14 11.82 1.17
N PHE A 31 0.05 12.23 -0.10
CA PHE A 31 1.01 13.24 -0.48
C PHE A 31 0.32 14.45 -1.12
N ILE A 32 0.88 15.62 -0.89
CA ILE A 32 0.60 16.79 -1.70
C ILE A 32 1.61 16.80 -2.84
N ASP A 33 1.13 17.06 -4.06
CA ASP A 33 1.94 17.01 -5.27
C ASP A 33 3.16 17.94 -5.14
N PRO A 34 4.38 17.37 -5.12
CA PRO A 34 5.62 18.15 -5.00
C PRO A 34 5.84 19.13 -6.16
N ALA A 35 5.17 18.93 -7.30
CA ALA A 35 5.23 19.86 -8.43
C ALA A 35 4.48 21.18 -8.15
N ILE A 36 3.62 21.23 -7.13
CA ILE A 36 2.95 22.47 -6.73
C ILE A 36 3.96 23.37 -6.01
N ARG A 37 4.34 24.48 -6.66
CA ARG A 37 5.36 25.42 -6.15
C ARG A 37 5.08 25.95 -4.74
N PHE A 38 3.81 26.24 -4.42
CA PHE A 38 3.39 26.77 -3.12
C PHE A 38 2.18 25.99 -2.59
N PRO A 39 2.38 24.78 -2.03
CA PRO A 39 1.31 23.87 -1.65
C PRO A 39 0.27 24.50 -0.71
N GLY A 40 0.75 25.21 0.33
CA GLY A 40 -0.12 25.88 1.29
C GLY A 40 -1.01 26.95 0.67
N LEU A 41 -0.46 27.77 -0.25
CA LEU A 41 -1.24 28.79 -0.96
C LEU A 41 -2.25 28.15 -1.91
N ALA A 42 -1.84 27.10 -2.61
CA ALA A 42 -2.70 26.36 -3.53
C ALA A 42 -3.89 25.74 -2.79
N LEU A 43 -3.65 25.15 -1.61
CA LEU A 43 -4.69 24.59 -0.75
C LEU A 43 -5.60 25.68 -0.16
N ALA A 44 -5.01 26.74 0.39
CA ALA A 44 -5.75 27.88 0.93
C ALA A 44 -6.68 28.52 -0.11
N SER A 45 -6.21 28.69 -1.35
CA SER A 45 -7.02 29.24 -2.42
C SER A 45 -8.21 28.36 -2.80
N ARG A 46 -8.03 27.02 -2.82
CA ARG A 46 -9.12 26.06 -3.06
C ARG A 46 -10.13 26.07 -1.91
N LEU A 47 -9.65 26.10 -0.67
CA LEU A 47 -10.51 26.20 0.51
C LEU A 47 -11.31 27.51 0.52
N LEU A 48 -10.70 28.63 0.12
CA LEU A 48 -11.39 29.91 0.01
C LEU A 48 -12.49 29.86 -1.05
N ARG A 49 -12.21 29.33 -2.25
CA ARG A 49 -13.22 29.13 -3.31
C ARG A 49 -14.37 28.23 -2.86
N LYS A 50 -14.04 27.11 -2.20
CA LYS A 50 -15.05 26.22 -1.58
C LYS A 50 -15.90 26.96 -0.55
N LYS A 51 -15.29 27.77 0.32
CA LYS A 51 -15.98 28.58 1.33
C LYS A 51 -16.89 29.65 0.70
N MET A 52 -16.52 30.18 -0.46
CA MET A 52 -17.33 31.11 -1.24
C MET A 52 -18.44 30.42 -2.07
N GLY A 53 -18.61 29.09 -1.97
CA GLY A 53 -19.67 28.36 -2.66
C GLY A 53 -19.36 27.93 -4.09
N PHE A 54 -18.14 28.15 -4.58
CA PHE A 54 -17.75 27.68 -5.91
C PHE A 54 -17.52 26.18 -5.92
N ARG A 55 -17.95 25.51 -7.00
CA ARG A 55 -17.56 24.12 -7.28
C ARG A 55 -16.05 24.08 -7.47
N THR A 56 -15.36 23.47 -6.50
CA THR A 56 -13.90 23.47 -6.42
C THR A 56 -13.41 22.05 -6.21
N LEU A 57 -12.48 21.60 -7.04
CA LEU A 57 -11.79 20.32 -6.87
C LEU A 57 -10.61 20.49 -5.91
N MET A 58 -10.33 19.43 -5.15
CA MET A 58 -9.12 19.32 -4.33
C MET A 58 -8.05 18.54 -5.08
N ASP A 59 -7.65 19.09 -6.23
CA ASP A 59 -6.70 18.52 -7.20
C ASP A 59 -5.25 18.77 -6.78
N VAL A 60 -4.85 18.22 -5.64
CA VAL A 60 -3.52 18.42 -5.05
C VAL A 60 -2.72 17.13 -4.92
N ILE A 61 -3.24 16.00 -5.42
CA ILE A 61 -2.59 14.69 -5.31
C ILE A 61 -1.68 14.48 -6.53
N PRO A 62 -0.45 13.98 -6.35
CA PRO A 62 0.47 13.68 -7.44
C PRO A 62 0.05 12.41 -8.20
N LEU A 63 0.48 12.31 -9.46
CA LEU A 63 0.45 11.06 -10.23
C LEU A 63 1.77 10.26 -10.10
N ASP A 64 2.80 10.85 -9.49
CA ASP A 64 4.11 10.21 -9.34
C ASP A 64 4.08 9.11 -8.27
N THR A 65 3.90 7.88 -8.72
CA THR A 65 3.84 6.68 -7.86
C THR A 65 5.14 6.39 -7.11
N ARG A 66 6.28 6.98 -7.51
CA ARG A 66 7.58 6.78 -6.83
C ARG A 66 7.64 7.42 -5.45
N LEU A 67 6.71 8.34 -5.14
CA LEU A 67 6.56 8.92 -3.80
C LEU A 67 6.17 7.85 -2.77
N VAL A 68 5.51 6.80 -3.22
CA VAL A 68 5.15 5.63 -2.42
C VAL A 68 6.33 4.66 -2.39
N ARG A 69 7.15 4.75 -1.33
CA ARG A 69 8.41 3.99 -1.22
C ARG A 69 8.25 2.52 -0.82
N GLY A 70 7.05 2.11 -0.39
CA GLY A 70 6.77 0.76 0.06
C GLY A 70 5.35 0.36 -0.29
N SER A 71 5.19 -0.85 -0.81
CA SER A 71 3.90 -1.48 -1.09
C SER A 71 3.99 -2.96 -0.71
N HIS A 72 2.83 -3.58 -0.46
CA HIS A 72 2.73 -4.96 0.00
C HIS A 72 2.10 -5.85 -1.10
N GLY A 73 2.11 -7.16 -0.91
CA GLY A 73 1.38 -8.09 -1.78
C GLY A 73 2.11 -8.53 -3.05
N ARG A 74 3.40 -8.18 -3.21
CA ARG A 74 4.23 -8.77 -4.26
C ARG A 74 4.47 -10.25 -3.96
N VAL A 75 4.05 -11.12 -4.88
CA VAL A 75 4.26 -12.56 -4.79
C VAL A 75 5.60 -13.01 -5.40
N ASP A 76 6.17 -12.20 -6.30
CA ASP A 76 7.45 -12.47 -6.93
C ASP A 76 8.56 -11.57 -6.36
N LEU A 77 9.24 -12.12 -5.35
CA LEU A 77 10.32 -11.47 -4.62
C LEU A 77 11.61 -12.33 -4.72
N PRO A 78 12.78 -11.71 -4.92
CA PRO A 78 14.06 -12.41 -4.85
C PRO A 78 14.27 -12.97 -3.45
N ALA A 79 15.02 -14.08 -3.33
CA ALA A 79 15.16 -14.82 -2.07
C ALA A 79 15.50 -13.96 -0.84
N PRO A 80 16.41 -12.96 -0.90
CA PRO A 80 16.74 -12.12 0.27
C PRO A 80 15.62 -11.19 0.75
N LEU A 81 14.59 -10.96 -0.08
CA LEU A 81 13.43 -10.11 0.25
C LEU A 81 12.18 -10.93 0.60
N ARG A 82 12.28 -12.26 0.60
CA ARG A 82 11.14 -13.13 0.94
C ARG A 82 10.88 -13.10 2.45
N PRO A 83 9.62 -13.25 2.89
CA PRO A 83 9.30 -13.39 4.30
C PRO A 83 10.05 -14.57 4.93
N VAL A 84 10.44 -14.43 6.19
CA VAL A 84 11.04 -15.50 6.99
C VAL A 84 10.04 -15.97 8.04
N LEU A 85 10.02 -17.27 8.29
CA LEU A 85 9.33 -17.88 9.43
C LEU A 85 10.41 -18.39 10.39
N VAL A 86 10.33 -17.97 11.65
CA VAL A 86 11.27 -18.38 12.69
C VAL A 86 10.48 -19.07 13.79
N THR A 87 10.91 -20.26 14.19
CA THR A 87 10.26 -21.06 15.24
C THR A 87 11.30 -21.59 16.22
N GLU A 88 10.86 -21.98 17.41
CA GLU A 88 11.68 -22.62 18.44
C GLU A 88 11.59 -24.15 18.34
N GLY A 89 12.64 -24.86 18.74
CA GLY A 89 12.69 -26.33 18.73
C GLY A 89 13.40 -26.91 17.50
N ASP A 90 13.66 -28.22 17.55
CA ASP A 90 14.28 -28.95 16.44
C ASP A 90 13.32 -29.00 15.24
N ASP A 91 13.88 -28.84 14.05
CA ASP A 91 13.14 -28.94 12.81
C ASP A 91 12.66 -30.40 12.60
N PRO A 92 11.35 -30.69 12.58
CA PRO A 92 10.81 -32.03 12.31
C PRO A 92 11.06 -32.50 10.86
N GLY A 93 11.76 -31.73 10.04
CA GLY A 93 12.10 -32.02 8.65
C GLY A 93 11.32 -31.18 7.65
N TRP A 94 11.00 -29.92 8.00
CA TRP A 94 10.47 -28.95 7.06
C TRP A 94 11.52 -28.59 6.01
N ASP A 95 11.06 -28.24 4.81
CA ASP A 95 11.94 -27.66 3.80
C ASP A 95 12.35 -26.24 4.21
N ASP A 96 13.57 -25.81 3.86
CA ASP A 96 14.08 -24.44 4.04
C ASP A 96 13.18 -23.36 3.40
N THR A 97 12.32 -23.75 2.46
CA THR A 97 11.33 -22.88 1.82
C THR A 97 9.96 -23.53 1.86
N LEU A 98 9.01 -22.85 2.52
CA LEU A 98 7.64 -23.30 2.63
C LEU A 98 6.68 -22.34 1.89
N PRO A 99 5.60 -22.85 1.27
CA PRO A 99 4.55 -21.98 0.77
C PRO A 99 3.85 -21.29 1.96
N CYS A 100 3.49 -20.00 1.85
CA CYS A 100 2.88 -19.24 2.94
C CYS A 100 1.64 -19.91 3.56
N ARG A 101 0.91 -20.74 2.80
CA ARG A 101 -0.24 -21.52 3.29
C ARG A 101 0.12 -22.58 4.35
N ALA A 102 1.39 -23.00 4.42
CA ALA A 102 1.87 -23.99 5.38
C ALA A 102 2.18 -23.41 6.77
N VAL A 103 2.23 -22.07 6.91
CA VAL A 103 2.51 -21.40 8.19
C VAL A 103 1.53 -21.85 9.29
N ARG A 104 0.24 -22.05 8.94
CA ARG A 104 -0.76 -22.61 9.86
C ARG A 104 -0.34 -23.96 10.42
N ASP A 105 0.15 -24.85 9.56
CA ASP A 105 0.46 -26.23 9.94
C ASP A 105 1.69 -26.27 10.84
N VAL A 106 2.69 -25.44 10.55
CA VAL A 106 3.86 -25.22 11.43
C VAL A 106 3.41 -24.73 12.82
N ILE A 107 2.52 -23.73 12.88
CA ILE A 107 1.97 -23.22 14.16
C ILE A 107 1.25 -24.34 14.93
N LEU A 108 0.42 -25.14 14.25
CA LEU A 108 -0.34 -26.21 14.90
C LEU A 108 0.54 -27.35 15.39
N HIS A 109 1.62 -27.68 14.68
CA HIS A 109 2.60 -28.67 15.12
C HIS A 109 3.22 -28.25 16.45
N HIS A 110 3.74 -27.02 16.55
CA HIS A 110 4.31 -26.49 17.80
C HIS A 110 3.33 -26.48 18.97
N LEU A 111 2.05 -26.15 18.72
CA LEU A 111 1.03 -26.14 19.76
C LEU A 111 0.62 -27.54 20.25
N ARG A 112 0.78 -28.56 19.40
CA ARG A 112 0.39 -29.94 19.69
C ARG A 112 1.55 -30.73 20.31
N ASP A 113 2.75 -30.58 19.75
CA ASP A 113 3.93 -31.36 20.13
C ASP A 113 4.80 -30.62 21.18
N GLY A 114 4.64 -29.30 21.33
CA GLY A 114 5.19 -28.51 22.45
C GLY A 114 4.54 -28.81 23.80
N ARG A 115 3.57 -29.73 23.86
CA ARG A 115 3.11 -30.34 25.12
C ARG A 115 4.02 -31.52 25.48
N SER A 116 5.29 -31.24 25.71
CA SER A 116 6.11 -32.18 26.47
C SER A 116 5.48 -32.29 27.88
N PRO A 117 5.11 -33.49 28.36
CA PRO A 117 4.58 -33.64 29.71
C PRO A 117 5.66 -33.19 30.68
N ARG A 118 5.36 -32.16 31.49
CA ARG A 118 6.15 -31.90 32.71
C ARG A 118 5.82 -32.95 33.75
#